data_AF-A0A3N2NMN5-F1
#
_entry.id   AF-A0A3N2NMN5-F1
#
_cell.length_a   1.000
_cell.length_b   1.000
_cell.length_c   1.000
_cell.angle_alpha   90.00
_cell.angle_beta   90.00
_cell.angle_gamma   90.00
#
_symmetry.space_group_name_H-M   'P 1'
#
loop_
_entity.id
_entity.type
_entity.pdbx_description
1 polymer ?
#
loop_
_entity_poly.entity_id
_entity_poly.type
_entity_poly.pdbx_seq_one_letter_code
_entity_poly.pdbx_strand_id
1 'polypeptide(L)'
;MSDRISYKEREELPDSVYGLPERREYPMPDAAHVRAAEAYFRYCPEELKPKLARAILARAKEYGVDVESPTVLDYANKSLRV
;
A
#
# COMPACT_ATOMS: atom_id res chain seq x y z
N MET A 1 -30.02 -8.09 -10.60
CA MET A 1 -29.24 -7.10 -11.38
C MET A 1 -29.68 -5.71 -10.94
N SER A 2 -28.90 -5.06 -10.07
CA SER A 2 -29.03 -3.63 -9.77
C SER A 2 -27.62 -3.06 -9.56
N ASP A 3 -27.10 -2.55 -10.66
CA ASP A 3 -25.79 -1.95 -10.87
C ASP A 3 -25.81 -0.50 -10.37
N ARG A 4 -25.81 -0.32 -9.04
CA ARG A 4 -25.74 1.01 -8.41
C ARG A 4 -24.82 0.96 -7.20
N ILE A 5 -23.54 0.76 -7.47
CA ILE A 5 -22.48 1.15 -6.53
C ILE A 5 -22.52 2.68 -6.46
N SER A 6 -23.20 3.15 -5.42
CA SER A 6 -23.51 4.55 -5.19
C SER A 6 -22.22 5.32 -4.90
N TYR A 7 -22.13 6.54 -5.42
CA TYR A 7 -21.06 7.52 -5.26
C TYR A 7 -20.63 7.83 -3.80
N LYS A 8 -21.20 7.16 -2.78
CA LYS A 8 -20.87 7.28 -1.35
C LYS A 8 -19.69 6.42 -0.88
N GLU A 9 -19.21 5.45 -1.67
CA GLU A 9 -17.97 4.72 -1.32
C GLU A 9 -16.69 5.54 -1.59
N ARG A 10 -16.82 6.78 -2.07
CA ARG A 10 -15.69 7.67 -2.40
C ARG A 10 -15.25 8.59 -1.26
N GLU A 11 -16.00 8.70 -0.16
CA GLU A 11 -15.71 9.65 0.94
C GLU A 11 -15.11 9.00 2.20
N GLU A 12 -15.05 7.68 2.28
CA GLU A 12 -14.46 6.94 3.41
C GLU A 12 -13.43 5.93 2.91
N LEU A 13 -12.55 6.30 1.98
CA LEU A 13 -11.37 5.45 1.73
C LEU A 13 -10.62 5.36 3.06
N PRO A 14 -10.57 4.19 3.72
CA PRO A 14 -9.90 4.08 5.02
C PRO A 14 -8.44 4.49 4.85
N ASP A 15 -7.79 5.02 5.89
CA ASP A 15 -6.38 5.45 5.77
C ASP A 15 -5.47 4.30 5.29
N SER A 16 -5.95 3.07 5.45
CA SER A 16 -5.42 1.84 4.87
C SER A 16 -5.20 1.88 3.35
N VAL A 17 -5.95 2.67 2.56
CA VAL A 17 -5.77 2.79 1.09
C VAL A 17 -4.50 3.55 0.73
N TYR A 18 -3.94 4.28 1.68
CA TYR A 18 -2.69 5.00 1.51
C TYR A 18 -1.52 4.15 2.04
N GLY A 19 -0.42 4.17 1.28
CA GLY A 19 0.84 3.57 1.72
C GLY A 19 1.38 4.22 2.98
N LEU A 20 1.04 5.51 3.18
CA LEU A 20 1.37 6.29 4.36
C LEU A 20 0.09 6.98 4.86
N PRO A 21 -0.68 6.36 5.76
CA PRO A 21 -1.92 6.95 6.29
C PRO A 21 -1.68 8.31 6.96
N GLU A 22 -0.58 8.46 7.71
CA GLU A 22 -0.22 9.70 8.41
C GLU A 22 0.01 10.89 7.46
N ARG A 23 0.45 10.63 6.22
CA ARG A 23 0.74 11.67 5.22
C ARG A 23 -0.27 11.67 4.07
N ARG A 24 -1.19 10.69 4.03
CA ARG A 24 -2.07 10.38 2.89
C ARG A 24 -1.31 10.31 1.56
N GLU A 25 -0.09 9.79 1.61
CA GLU A 25 0.79 9.62 0.45
C GLU A 25 0.75 8.17 -0.06
N TYR A 26 1.07 7.98 -1.35
CA TYR A 26 1.04 6.70 -2.05
C TYR A 26 -0.35 6.05 -2.05
N PRO A 27 -1.34 6.63 -2.77
CA PRO A 27 -2.64 6.00 -2.92
C PRO A 27 -2.48 4.65 -3.66
N MET A 28 -2.96 3.58 -3.03
CA MET A 28 -3.01 2.23 -3.59
C MET A 28 -4.47 1.73 -3.66
N PRO A 29 -5.31 2.33 -4.52
CA PRO A 29 -6.71 1.94 -4.67
C PRO A 29 -6.92 0.60 -5.39
N ASP A 30 -5.89 0.10 -6.09
CA ASP A 30 -5.95 -1.13 -6.88
C ASP A 30 -4.58 -1.84 -7.00
N ALA A 31 -4.62 -3.06 -7.54
CA ALA A 31 -3.47 -3.92 -7.77
C ALA A 31 -2.35 -3.26 -8.60
N ALA A 32 -2.69 -2.46 -9.61
CA ALA A 32 -1.70 -1.81 -10.47
C ALA A 32 -0.94 -0.73 -9.69
N HIS A 33 -1.63 0.00 -8.82
CA HIS A 33 -1.00 0.97 -7.93
C HIS A 33 -0.12 0.32 -6.86
N VAL A 34 -0.45 -0.88 -6.38
CA VAL A 34 0.44 -1.65 -5.47
C VAL A 34 1.75 -1.99 -6.17
N ARG A 35 1.69 -2.47 -7.41
CA ARG A 35 2.88 -2.73 -8.24
C ARG A 35 3.68 -1.46 -8.52
N ALA A 36 2.98 -0.36 -8.82
CA ALA A 36 3.64 0.93 -8.99
C ALA A 36 4.33 1.35 -7.70
N ALA A 37 3.67 1.27 -6.55
CA ALA A 37 4.23 1.60 -5.24
C ALA A 37 5.46 0.75 -4.90
N GLU A 38 5.45 -0.54 -5.24
CA GLU A 38 6.63 -1.42 -5.17
C GLU A 38 7.78 -0.89 -6.03
N ALA A 39 7.52 -0.49 -7.27
CA ALA A 39 8.55 0.08 -8.16
C ALA A 39 9.05 1.46 -7.68
N TYR A 40 8.15 2.29 -7.14
CA TYR A 40 8.47 3.61 -6.58
C TYR A 40 9.10 3.53 -5.18
N PHE A 41 9.04 2.36 -4.52
CA PHE A 41 9.57 2.14 -3.17
C PHE A 41 11.04 2.56 -3.03
N ARG A 42 11.83 2.36 -4.08
CA ARG A 42 13.26 2.76 -4.14
C ARG A 42 13.48 4.26 -3.93
N TYR A 43 12.49 5.09 -4.26
CA TYR A 43 12.55 6.55 -4.13
C TYR A 43 11.93 7.06 -2.81
N CYS A 44 11.26 6.20 -2.06
CA CYS A 44 10.70 6.54 -0.76
C CYS A 44 11.85 6.76 0.25
N PRO A 45 11.80 7.80 1.10
CA PRO A 45 12.80 8.01 2.15
C PRO A 45 12.80 6.85 3.14
N GLU A 46 13.99 6.48 3.63
CA GLU A 46 14.19 5.29 4.49
C GLU A 46 13.35 5.29 5.76
N GLU A 47 13.03 6.47 6.28
CA GLU A 47 12.17 6.69 7.44
C GLU A 47 10.75 6.16 7.23
N LEU A 48 10.26 6.26 5.99
CA LEU A 48 8.90 5.91 5.58
C LEU A 48 8.85 4.56 4.86
N LYS A 49 9.98 4.07 4.33
CA LYS A 49 10.10 2.72 3.75
C LYS A 49 9.46 1.61 4.58
N PRO A 50 9.71 1.46 5.90
CA PRO A 50 9.09 0.37 6.66
C PRO A 50 7.56 0.49 6.76
N LYS A 51 7.02 1.72 6.80
CA LYS A 51 5.57 1.96 6.81
C LYS A 51 4.95 1.64 5.44
N LEU A 52 5.55 2.18 4.37
CA LEU A 52 5.12 1.95 3.00
C LEU A 52 5.19 0.46 2.63
N ALA A 53 6.24 -0.24 3.04
CA ALA A 53 6.43 -1.67 2.75
C ALA A 53 5.30 -2.53 3.32
N ARG A 54 4.89 -2.28 4.56
CA ARG A 54 3.77 -2.99 5.20
C ARG A 54 2.45 -2.72 4.49
N ALA A 55 2.21 -1.47 4.10
CA ALA A 55 1.01 -1.10 3.38
C ALA A 55 0.96 -1.77 2.00
N ILE A 56 2.09 -1.78 1.27
CA ILE A 56 2.22 -2.49 -0.01
C ILE A 56 1.90 -3.98 0.18
N LEU A 57 2.47 -4.66 1.18
CA LEU A 57 2.20 -6.08 1.42
C LEU A 57 0.76 -6.37 1.84
N ALA A 58 0.17 -5.52 2.68
CA ALA A 58 -1.23 -5.67 3.10
C ALA A 58 -2.18 -5.54 1.91
N ARG A 59 -1.97 -4.51 1.08
CA ARG A 59 -2.73 -4.30 -0.15
C ARG A 59 -2.49 -5.35 -1.20
N ALA A 60 -1.23 -5.78 -1.34
CA ALA A 60 -0.87 -6.85 -2.24
C ALA A 60 -1.63 -8.13 -1.90
N LYS A 61 -1.72 -8.50 -0.62
CA LYS A 61 -2.51 -9.64 -0.16
C LYS A 61 -4.01 -9.48 -0.42
N GLU A 62 -4.56 -8.28 -0.23
CA GLU A 62 -5.98 -7.98 -0.47
C GLU A 62 -6.34 -8.10 -1.96
N TYR A 63 -5.49 -7.59 -2.85
CA TYR A 63 -5.72 -7.62 -4.30
C TYR A 63 -5.15 -8.85 -5.01
N GLY A 64 -4.46 -9.76 -4.30
CA GLY A 64 -3.82 -10.94 -4.88
C GLY A 64 -2.58 -10.62 -5.74
N VAL A 65 -1.86 -9.55 -5.41
CA VAL A 65 -0.59 -9.17 -6.04
C VAL A 65 0.56 -9.85 -5.31
N ASP A 66 1.48 -10.46 -6.03
CA ASP A 66 2.66 -11.12 -5.45
C ASP A 66 3.87 -10.19 -5.42
N VAL A 67 4.20 -9.62 -4.27
CA VAL A 67 5.32 -8.67 -4.12
C VAL A 67 6.61 -9.44 -3.82
N GLU A 68 7.46 -9.56 -4.83
CA GLU A 68 8.73 -10.29 -4.75
C GLU A 68 9.93 -9.39 -4.44
N SER A 69 9.73 -8.07 -4.34
CA SER A 69 10.83 -7.14 -4.07
C SER A 69 11.50 -7.41 -2.71
N PRO A 70 12.78 -7.85 -2.70
CA PRO A 70 13.49 -8.20 -1.47
C PRO A 70 13.65 -6.99 -0.55
N THR A 71 13.75 -5.79 -1.12
CA THR A 71 13.83 -4.53 -0.39
C THR A 71 12.53 -4.29 0.39
N VAL A 72 11.37 -4.43 -0.26
CA VAL A 72 10.07 -4.26 0.41
C VAL A 72 9.91 -5.27 1.53
N LEU A 73 10.26 -6.54 1.29
CA LEU A 73 10.21 -7.60 2.30
C LEU A 73 11.15 -7.35 3.48
N ASP A 74 12.37 -6.86 3.25
CA ASP A 74 13.34 -6.51 4.31
C ASP A 74 12.81 -5.37 5.18
N TYR A 75 12.37 -4.26 4.58
CA TYR A 75 11.87 -3.11 5.34
C TYR A 75 10.57 -3.41 6.08
N ALA A 76 9.68 -4.23 5.53
CA ALA A 76 8.48 -4.68 6.22
C ALA A 76 8.82 -5.47 7.50
N ASN A 77 9.87 -6.31 7.44
CA ASN A 77 10.37 -7.09 8.57
C ASN A 77 11.22 -6.27 9.56
N LYS A 78 11.97 -5.25 9.11
CA LYS A 78 12.85 -4.44 9.98
C LYS A 78 12.12 -3.78 11.14
N SER A 79 10.90 -3.31 10.93
CA SER A 79 10.14 -2.62 11.99
C SER A 79 9.54 -3.56 13.05
N LEU A 80 9.74 -4.89 12.95
CA LEU A 80 9.34 -5.88 13.97
C LEU A 80 10.46 -6.23 14.96
N ARG A 81 11.70 -5.74 14.76
CA ARG A 81 12.77 -5.87 15.75
C ARG A 81 12.61 -4.80 16.82
N VAL A 82 11.75 -5.09 17.80
CA VAL A 82 11.69 -4.41 19.10
C VAL A 82 12.39 -5.26 20.14
#